data_AF-A0A2S7T260-F1
#
_entry.id   AF-A0A2S7T260-F1
#
_cell.length_a   1.000
_cell.length_b   1.000
_cell.length_c   1.000
_cell.angle_alpha   90.00
_cell.angle_beta   90.00
_cell.angle_gamma   90.00
#
_symmetry.space_group_name_H-M   'P 1'
#
loop_
_entity.id
_entity.type
_entity.pdbx_description
1 polymer ?
#
loop_
_entity_poly.entity_id
_entity_poly.type
_entity_poly.pdbx_seq_one_letter_code
_entity_poly.pdbx_strand_id
1 'polypeptide(L)'
;MALTTLRDDLMQEFREECIMIREQMEILDPLGTSLRKPAAQRLISTTTLIITEILCYAIFLAGIAFMVMMHTIYPFTVGSTIYHTPEISNRLGGPNVNNFLLAGYGIVAVGVILFLVIARMARVIRLKNEILHQAGKDIKEILGMHLERSAAIDTLEQRHMLNVSGISLPVEKAKVKINEVGNPGYDEDEDNASSGNKMTWKL
;
A
#
# COMPACT_ATOMS: atom_id res chain seq x y z
N MET A 1 2.62 -25.32 53.57
CA MET A 1 2.01 -26.05 52.43
C MET A 1 1.15 -25.17 51.51
N ALA A 2 0.71 -23.97 51.90
CA ALA A 2 -0.07 -23.07 51.02
C ALA A 2 0.76 -22.29 49.97
N LEU A 3 2.09 -22.22 50.14
CA LEU A 3 2.99 -21.51 49.23
C LEU A 3 3.28 -22.28 47.92
N THR A 4 3.18 -23.61 47.95
CA THR A 4 3.36 -24.45 46.76
C THR A 4 2.12 -24.43 45.88
N THR A 5 0.92 -24.39 46.48
CA THR A 5 -0.35 -24.31 45.75
C THR A 5 -0.54 -22.96 45.04
N LEU A 6 -0.17 -21.85 45.68
CA LEU A 6 -0.24 -20.52 45.04
C LEU A 6 0.73 -20.40 43.86
N ARG A 7 1.91 -21.03 44.00
CA ARG A 7 2.92 -21.07 42.96
C ARG A 7 2.47 -21.91 41.76
N ASP A 8 1.85 -23.06 42.04
CA ASP A 8 1.35 -23.93 40.98
C ASP A 8 0.15 -23.30 40.26
N ASP A 9 -0.75 -22.60 40.98
CA ASP A 9 -1.83 -21.80 40.38
C ASP A 9 -1.29 -20.69 39.47
N LEU A 10 -0.28 -19.94 39.92
CA LEU A 10 0.35 -18.90 39.10
C LEU A 10 1.00 -19.48 37.84
N MET A 11 1.73 -20.60 37.97
CA MET A 11 2.35 -21.26 36.82
C MET A 11 1.31 -21.81 35.83
N GLN A 12 0.15 -22.24 36.33
CA GLN A 12 -0.95 -22.72 35.51
C GLN A 12 -1.64 -21.57 34.77
N GLU A 13 -1.94 -20.46 35.46
CA GLU A 13 -2.52 -19.25 34.88
C GLU A 13 -1.59 -18.65 33.81
N PHE A 14 -0.27 -18.66 34.04
CA PHE A 14 0.72 -18.25 33.04
C PHE A 14 0.77 -19.17 31.82
N ARG A 15 0.66 -20.48 32.01
CA ARG A 15 0.59 -21.43 30.88
C ARG A 15 -0.65 -21.20 30.04
N GLU A 16 -1.78 -20.94 30.67
CA GLU A 16 -3.03 -20.63 30.00
C GLU A 16 -2.93 -19.31 29.21
N GLU A 17 -2.26 -18.29 29.74
CA GLU A 17 -1.98 -17.04 29.02
C GLU A 17 -1.07 -17.27 27.78
N CYS A 18 -0.02 -18.09 27.91
CA CYS A 18 0.87 -18.44 26.79
C CYS A 18 0.16 -19.25 25.68
N ILE A 19 -0.73 -20.17 26.05
CA ILE A 19 -1.54 -20.94 25.08
C ILE A 19 -2.49 -19.99 24.35
N MET A 20 -3.15 -19.07 25.07
CA MET A 20 -4.04 -18.07 24.47
C MET A 20 -3.30 -17.15 23.48
N ILE A 21 -2.09 -16.69 23.83
CA ILE A 21 -1.27 -15.85 22.94
C ILE A 21 -0.85 -16.64 21.68
N ARG A 22 -0.51 -17.92 21.83
CA ARG A 22 -0.13 -18.78 20.70
C ARG A 22 -1.30 -19.04 19.75
N GLU A 23 -2.50 -19.28 20.29
CA GLU A 23 -3.72 -19.40 19.48
C GLU A 23 -4.06 -18.08 18.76
N GLN A 24 -3.91 -16.93 19.43
CA GLN A 24 -4.08 -15.63 18.78
C GLN A 24 -3.07 -15.43 17.66
N MET A 25 -1.82 -15.85 17.86
CA MET A 25 -0.75 -15.76 16.87
C MET A 25 -1.00 -16.68 15.66
N GLU A 26 -1.53 -17.88 15.87
CA GLU A 26 -1.92 -18.83 14.82
C GLU A 26 -3.11 -18.32 13.98
N ILE A 27 -3.99 -17.51 14.55
CA ILE A 27 -5.07 -16.82 13.81
C ILE A 27 -4.53 -15.59 13.06
N LEU A 28 -3.52 -14.91 13.60
CA LEU A 28 -2.89 -13.72 12.99
C LEU A 28 -1.94 -14.07 11.84
N ASP A 29 -1.32 -15.24 11.84
CA ASP A 29 -0.38 -15.70 10.80
C ASP A 29 -1.02 -15.89 9.40
N PRO A 30 -2.21 -16.51 9.24
CA PRO A 30 -2.92 -16.53 7.97
C PRO A 30 -3.39 -15.12 7.56
N LEU A 31 -3.63 -14.22 8.51
CA LEU A 31 -3.93 -12.81 8.24
C LEU A 31 -2.69 -12.08 7.68
N GLY A 32 -1.55 -12.26 8.33
CA GLY A 32 -0.26 -11.70 7.94
C GLY A 32 0.18 -12.18 6.57
N THR A 33 0.06 -13.48 6.29
CA THR A 33 0.37 -14.07 4.97
C THR A 33 -0.64 -13.69 3.89
N SER A 34 -1.94 -13.56 4.23
CA SER A 34 -2.97 -13.05 3.31
C SER A 34 -2.84 -11.57 3.00
N LEU A 35 -2.26 -10.78 3.91
CA LEU A 35 -1.86 -9.38 3.67
C LEU A 35 -0.58 -9.28 2.82
N ARG A 36 0.33 -10.27 2.93
CA ARG A 36 1.64 -10.27 2.26
C ARG A 36 1.58 -10.61 0.76
N LYS A 37 0.77 -11.59 0.37
CA LYS A 37 0.59 -11.98 -1.05
C LYS A 37 0.12 -10.83 -1.96
N PRO A 38 -0.85 -9.98 -1.58
CA PRO A 38 -1.22 -8.82 -2.39
C PRO A 38 -0.21 -7.67 -2.29
N ALA A 39 0.57 -7.52 -1.21
CA ALA A 39 1.46 -6.37 -1.04
C ALA A 39 2.63 -6.34 -2.05
N ALA A 40 3.29 -7.49 -2.30
CA ALA A 40 4.39 -7.57 -3.27
C ALA A 40 3.90 -7.43 -4.72
N GLN A 41 2.70 -7.93 -5.03
CA GLN A 41 2.09 -7.81 -6.37
C GLN A 41 1.42 -6.44 -6.59
N ARG A 42 1.05 -5.71 -5.52
CA ARG A 42 0.49 -4.33 -5.55
C ARG A 42 1.54 -3.22 -5.55
N LEU A 43 2.83 -3.54 -5.40
CA LEU A 43 3.93 -2.60 -5.60
C LEU A 43 4.12 -2.19 -7.08
N ILE A 44 3.39 -2.83 -8.01
CA ILE A 44 3.05 -2.26 -9.31
C ILE A 44 1.80 -1.36 -9.16
N SER A 45 1.88 -0.04 -9.17
CA SER A 45 2.70 0.77 -8.26
C SER A 45 1.81 1.88 -7.74
N THR A 46 1.85 2.17 -6.43
CA THR A 46 1.16 3.33 -5.86
C THR A 46 1.49 4.60 -6.67
N THR A 47 2.73 4.69 -7.15
CA THR A 47 3.23 5.73 -8.06
C THR A 47 2.49 5.76 -9.40
N THR A 48 2.28 4.63 -10.09
CA THR A 48 1.52 4.59 -11.35
C THR A 48 0.07 4.92 -11.14
N LEU A 49 -0.55 4.52 -10.01
CA LEU A 49 -1.90 4.95 -9.65
C LEU A 49 -1.99 6.47 -9.47
N ILE A 50 -1.01 7.08 -8.80
CA ILE A 50 -0.93 8.54 -8.62
C ILE A 50 -0.74 9.24 -9.97
N ILE A 51 0.21 8.77 -10.80
CA ILE A 51 0.45 9.34 -12.13
C ILE A 51 -0.81 9.22 -13.00
N THR A 52 -1.48 8.06 -12.96
CA THR A 52 -2.73 7.84 -13.72
C THR A 52 -3.86 8.73 -13.21
N GLU A 53 -4.01 8.94 -11.90
CA GLU A 53 -4.98 9.87 -11.33
C GLU A 53 -4.75 11.30 -11.86
N ILE A 54 -3.50 11.78 -11.79
CA ILE A 54 -3.12 13.11 -12.27
C ILE A 54 -3.36 13.25 -13.78
N LEU A 55 -2.95 12.25 -14.57
CA LEU A 55 -3.17 12.23 -16.02
C LEU A 55 -4.66 12.25 -16.37
N CYS A 56 -5.50 11.50 -15.67
CA CYS A 56 -6.94 11.49 -15.92
C CYS A 56 -7.57 12.86 -15.61
N TYR A 57 -7.17 13.53 -14.53
CA TYR A 57 -7.63 14.90 -14.26
C TYR A 57 -7.11 15.92 -15.27
N ALA A 58 -5.87 15.77 -15.73
CA ALA A 58 -5.32 16.62 -16.79
C ALA A 58 -6.09 16.45 -18.11
N ILE A 59 -6.39 15.20 -18.51
CA ILE A 59 -7.20 14.90 -19.70
C ILE A 59 -8.63 15.41 -19.53
N PHE A 60 -9.23 15.29 -18.34
CA PHE A 60 -10.55 15.86 -18.05
C PHE A 60 -10.58 17.39 -18.26
N LEU A 61 -9.62 18.11 -17.69
CA LEU A 61 -9.48 19.56 -17.88
C LEU A 61 -9.20 19.93 -19.34
N ALA A 62 -8.31 19.18 -19.99
CA ALA A 62 -8.00 19.36 -21.41
C ALA A 62 -9.24 19.11 -22.29
N GLY A 63 -10.08 18.14 -21.94
CA GLY A 63 -11.33 17.85 -22.64
C GLY A 63 -12.38 18.94 -22.47
N ILE A 64 -12.46 19.58 -21.30
CA ILE A 64 -13.29 20.77 -21.09
C ILE A 64 -12.78 21.93 -21.96
N ALA A 65 -11.48 22.20 -21.91
CA ALA A 65 -10.87 23.24 -22.73
C ALA A 65 -11.08 22.97 -24.23
N PHE A 66 -10.94 21.71 -24.65
CA PHE A 66 -11.21 21.26 -26.00
C PHE A 66 -12.67 21.48 -26.41
N MET A 67 -13.65 21.22 -25.55
CA MET A 67 -15.06 21.53 -25.84
C MET A 67 -15.27 23.02 -26.12
N VAL A 68 -14.64 23.90 -25.35
CA VAL A 68 -14.74 25.36 -25.58
C VAL A 68 -14.07 25.75 -26.90
N MET A 69 -12.90 25.19 -27.19
CA MET A 69 -12.11 25.52 -28.38
C MET A 69 -12.47 24.68 -29.62
N MET A 70 -13.46 23.79 -29.54
CA MET A 70 -13.78 22.82 -30.59
C MET A 70 -14.06 23.50 -31.94
N HIS A 71 -14.66 24.69 -31.91
CA HIS A 71 -14.95 25.48 -33.09
C HIS A 71 -13.71 26.02 -33.84
N THR A 72 -12.55 26.06 -33.18
CA THR A 72 -11.27 26.56 -33.74
C THR A 72 -10.33 25.45 -34.21
N ILE A 73 -10.58 24.20 -33.83
CA ILE A 73 -9.67 23.07 -34.10
C ILE A 73 -10.13 22.31 -35.34
N TYR A 74 -9.26 22.13 -36.32
CA TYR A 74 -9.52 21.28 -37.50
C TYR A 74 -9.55 19.80 -37.08
N PRO A 75 -10.51 18.98 -37.55
CA PRO A 75 -11.49 19.23 -38.62
C PRO A 75 -12.85 19.79 -38.17
N PHE A 76 -13.06 20.02 -36.86
CA PHE A 76 -14.36 20.44 -36.31
C PHE A 76 -14.77 21.85 -36.76
N THR A 77 -13.80 22.68 -37.15
CA THR A 77 -14.03 23.98 -37.80
C THR A 77 -14.91 23.85 -39.05
N VAL A 78 -14.74 22.79 -39.85
CA VAL A 78 -15.50 22.57 -41.08
C VAL A 78 -16.99 22.41 -40.78
N GLY A 79 -17.34 21.63 -39.76
CA GLY A 79 -18.73 21.48 -39.32
C GLY A 79 -19.35 22.80 -38.88
N SER A 80 -18.59 23.62 -38.12
CA SER A 80 -19.03 24.96 -37.71
C SER A 80 -19.24 25.89 -38.92
N THR A 81 -18.33 25.87 -39.90
CA THR A 81 -18.47 26.69 -41.12
C THR A 81 -19.66 26.29 -41.98
N ILE A 82 -19.96 25.00 -42.08
CA ILE A 82 -21.13 24.48 -42.80
C ILE A 82 -22.42 24.96 -42.12
N TYR A 83 -22.47 24.94 -40.79
CA TYR A 83 -23.62 25.39 -40.02
C TYR A 83 -23.90 26.89 -40.19
N HIS A 84 -22.86 27.73 -40.16
CA HIS A 84 -22.99 29.19 -40.29
C HIS A 84 -23.19 29.67 -41.74
N THR A 85 -23.01 28.78 -42.74
CA THR A 85 -23.25 29.12 -44.16
C THR A 85 -24.64 28.62 -44.58
N PRO A 86 -25.66 29.50 -44.63
CA PRO A 86 -27.06 29.09 -44.82
C PRO A 86 -27.30 28.40 -46.17
N GLU A 87 -26.57 28.77 -47.22
CA GLU A 87 -26.69 28.14 -48.54
C GLU A 87 -26.29 26.67 -48.54
N ILE A 88 -25.26 26.31 -47.78
CA ILE A 88 -24.75 24.94 -47.68
C ILE A 88 -25.61 24.14 -46.70
N SER A 89 -25.93 24.74 -45.55
CA SER A 89 -26.78 24.13 -44.52
C SER A 89 -28.17 23.75 -45.08
N ASN A 90 -28.80 24.61 -45.88
CA ASN A 90 -30.09 24.31 -46.48
C ASN A 90 -30.04 23.18 -47.52
N ARG A 91 -28.92 23.01 -48.23
CA ARG A 91 -28.73 21.90 -49.20
C ARG A 91 -28.48 20.56 -48.54
N LEU A 92 -27.80 20.53 -47.39
CA LEU A 92 -27.50 19.29 -46.64
C LEU A 92 -28.62 18.89 -45.66
N GLY A 93 -29.67 19.71 -45.55
CA GLY A 93 -30.71 19.56 -44.53
C GLY A 93 -30.21 20.10 -43.20
N GLY A 94 -30.47 21.39 -42.93
CA GLY A 94 -30.02 22.09 -41.72
C GLY A 94 -30.22 21.34 -40.40
N PRO A 95 -31.35 20.63 -40.19
CA PRO A 95 -31.53 19.80 -39.00
C PRO A 95 -30.50 18.66 -38.85
N ASN A 96 -30.09 18.04 -39.96
CA ASN A 96 -29.10 16.96 -39.95
C ASN A 96 -27.71 17.46 -39.56
N VAL A 97 -27.32 18.64 -40.06
CA VAL A 97 -26.04 19.29 -39.71
C VAL A 97 -26.01 19.64 -38.22
N ASN A 98 -27.12 20.17 -37.70
CA ASN A 98 -27.24 20.48 -36.27
C ASN A 98 -27.14 19.21 -35.40
N ASN A 99 -27.85 18.15 -35.77
CA ASN A 99 -27.79 16.87 -35.06
C ASN A 99 -26.38 16.26 -35.09
N PHE A 100 -25.66 16.40 -36.22
CA PHE A 100 -24.28 15.94 -36.33
C PHE A 100 -23.32 16.70 -35.40
N LEU A 101 -23.44 18.04 -35.36
CA LEU A 101 -22.66 18.86 -34.43
C LEU A 101 -22.98 18.51 -32.96
N LEU A 102 -24.26 18.38 -32.63
CA LEU A 102 -24.70 18.00 -31.30
C LEU A 102 -24.19 16.61 -30.89
N ALA A 103 -24.21 15.65 -31.81
CA ALA A 103 -23.64 14.32 -31.58
C ALA A 103 -22.12 14.38 -31.33
N GLY A 104 -21.40 15.22 -32.07
CA GLY A 104 -19.97 15.47 -31.84
C GLY A 104 -19.67 16.00 -30.43
N TYR A 105 -20.39 17.05 -30.00
CA TYR A 105 -20.28 17.55 -28.62
C TYR A 105 -20.68 16.49 -27.58
N GLY A 106 -21.72 15.69 -27.87
CA GLY A 106 -22.19 14.63 -27.00
C GLY A 106 -21.13 13.56 -26.75
N ILE A 107 -20.43 13.10 -27.81
CA ILE A 107 -19.36 12.10 -27.69
C ILE A 107 -18.20 12.64 -26.84
N VAL A 108 -17.79 13.89 -27.08
CA VAL A 108 -16.72 14.53 -26.30
C VAL A 108 -17.13 14.67 -24.84
N ALA A 109 -18.36 15.13 -24.57
CA ALA A 109 -18.88 15.29 -23.22
C ALA A 109 -18.93 13.95 -22.46
N VAL A 110 -19.40 12.89 -23.10
CA VAL A 110 -19.41 11.54 -22.52
C VAL A 110 -17.97 11.08 -22.23
N GLY A 111 -17.03 11.32 -23.15
CA GLY A 111 -15.62 11.00 -22.95
C GLY A 111 -15.02 11.71 -21.72
N VAL A 112 -15.28 13.01 -21.58
CA VAL A 112 -14.84 13.81 -20.42
C VAL A 112 -15.41 13.26 -19.11
N ILE A 113 -16.70 12.95 -19.06
CA ILE A 113 -17.35 12.35 -17.89
C ILE A 113 -16.72 10.98 -17.57
N LEU A 114 -16.44 10.16 -18.58
CA LEU A 114 -15.81 8.86 -18.40
C LEU A 114 -14.44 8.98 -17.72
N PHE A 115 -13.59 9.90 -18.18
CA PHE A 115 -12.28 10.16 -17.56
C PHE A 115 -12.41 10.65 -16.11
N LEU A 116 -13.43 11.46 -15.80
CA LEU A 116 -13.71 11.86 -14.43
C LEU A 116 -14.07 10.66 -13.54
N VAL A 117 -14.91 9.75 -14.04
CA VAL A 117 -15.29 8.52 -13.30
C VAL A 117 -14.06 7.64 -13.06
N ILE A 118 -13.22 7.45 -14.07
CA ILE A 118 -11.98 6.67 -13.96
C ILE A 118 -11.04 7.30 -12.91
N ALA A 119 -10.86 8.63 -12.94
CA ALA A 119 -10.05 9.35 -11.95
C ALA A 119 -10.58 9.15 -10.52
N ARG A 120 -11.90 9.19 -10.34
CA ARG A 120 -12.56 8.92 -9.04
C ARG A 120 -12.33 7.49 -8.57
N MET A 121 -12.45 6.50 -9.47
CA MET A 121 -12.18 5.10 -9.13
C MET A 121 -10.72 4.87 -8.74
N ALA A 122 -9.77 5.46 -9.48
CA ALA A 122 -8.34 5.39 -9.15
C ALA A 122 -8.06 5.92 -7.73
N ARG A 123 -8.68 7.05 -7.35
CA ARG A 123 -8.57 7.60 -6.00
C ARG A 123 -9.11 6.63 -4.92
N VAL A 124 -10.25 6.00 -5.15
CA VAL A 124 -10.83 5.04 -4.19
C VAL A 124 -9.91 3.83 -4.02
N ILE A 125 -9.34 3.32 -5.11
CA ILE A 125 -8.37 2.22 -5.08
C ILE A 125 -7.12 2.63 -4.28
N ARG A 126 -6.63 3.86 -4.48
CA ARG A 126 -5.49 4.40 -3.73
C ARG A 126 -5.76 4.44 -2.22
N LEU A 127 -6.90 4.98 -1.80
CA LEU A 127 -7.26 5.05 -0.37
C LEU A 127 -7.35 3.65 0.26
N LYS A 128 -7.94 2.69 -0.46
CA LYS A 128 -8.02 1.29 0.01
C LYS A 128 -6.64 0.65 0.14
N ASN A 129 -5.72 0.94 -0.78
CA ASN A 129 -4.36 0.43 -0.71
C ASN A 129 -3.57 1.04 0.45
N GLU A 130 -3.75 2.33 0.73
CA GLU A 130 -3.10 3.04 1.84
C GLU A 130 -3.56 2.49 3.21
N ILE A 131 -4.88 2.31 3.39
CA ILE A 131 -5.44 1.70 4.60
C ILE A 131 -4.91 0.27 4.79
N LEU A 132 -4.85 -0.53 3.72
CA LEU A 132 -4.34 -1.89 3.81
C LEU A 132 -2.85 -1.93 4.16
N HIS A 133 -2.06 -1.00 3.63
CA HIS A 133 -0.65 -0.88 3.96
C HIS A 133 -0.45 -0.53 5.43
N GLN A 134 -1.22 0.43 5.96
CA GLN A 134 -1.19 0.78 7.37
C GLN A 134 -1.60 -0.39 8.26
N ALA A 135 -2.71 -1.07 7.94
CA ALA A 135 -3.14 -2.25 8.69
C ALA A 135 -2.08 -3.37 8.69
N GLY A 136 -1.38 -3.57 7.57
CA GLY A 136 -0.27 -4.51 7.50
C GLY A 136 0.93 -4.12 8.37
N LYS A 137 1.20 -2.82 8.55
CA LYS A 137 2.24 -2.31 9.46
C LYS A 137 1.82 -2.51 10.91
N ASP A 138 0.59 -2.14 11.26
CA ASP A 138 0.06 -2.25 12.62
C ASP A 138 0.03 -3.71 13.10
N ILE A 139 -0.38 -4.65 12.23
CA ILE A 139 -0.37 -6.09 12.55
C ILE A 139 1.05 -6.60 12.80
N LYS A 140 2.05 -6.14 12.03
CA LYS A 140 3.45 -6.52 12.26
C LYS A 140 3.97 -5.97 13.58
N GLU A 141 3.61 -4.74 13.94
CA GLU A 141 4.00 -4.13 15.21
C GLU A 141 3.38 -4.89 16.40
N ILE A 142 2.09 -5.22 16.31
CA ILE A 142 1.40 -6.03 17.31
C ILE A 142 2.05 -7.41 17.45
N LEU A 143 2.32 -8.10 16.34
CA LEU A 143 3.01 -9.39 16.36
C LEU A 143 4.43 -9.28 16.94
N GLY A 144 5.16 -8.19 16.63
CA GLY A 144 6.47 -7.90 17.22
C GLY A 144 6.40 -7.76 18.75
N MET A 145 5.44 -6.99 19.26
CA MET A 145 5.22 -6.84 20.70
C MET A 145 4.86 -8.15 21.39
N HIS A 146 4.02 -9.00 20.76
CA HIS A 146 3.67 -10.31 21.31
C HIS A 146 4.86 -11.28 21.33
N LEU A 147 5.68 -11.29 20.28
CA LEU A 147 6.90 -12.08 20.22
C LEU A 147 7.93 -11.63 21.27
N GLU A 148 8.10 -10.32 21.45
CA GLU A 148 8.99 -9.78 22.48
C GLU A 148 8.51 -10.14 23.89
N ARG A 149 7.20 -10.03 24.16
CA ARG A 149 6.60 -10.47 25.43
C ARG A 149 6.78 -11.97 25.65
N SER A 150 6.59 -12.79 24.62
CA SER A 150 6.80 -14.25 24.69
C SER A 150 8.26 -14.59 25.01
N ALA A 151 9.22 -13.95 24.33
CA ALA A 151 10.65 -14.17 24.59
C ALA A 151 11.08 -13.68 25.99
N ALA A 152 10.54 -12.55 26.44
CA ALA A 152 10.77 -12.07 27.80
C ALA A 152 10.26 -13.06 28.85
N ILE A 153 9.08 -13.66 28.63
CA ILE A 153 8.54 -14.70 29.50
C ILE A 153 9.42 -15.95 29.51
N ASP A 154 9.85 -16.45 28.34
CA ASP A 154 10.73 -17.62 28.25
C ASP A 154 12.07 -17.40 28.99
N THR A 155 12.66 -16.22 28.87
CA THR A 155 13.90 -15.90 29.61
C THR A 155 13.67 -15.80 31.12
N LEU A 156 12.49 -15.36 31.54
CA LEU A 156 12.11 -15.29 32.95
C LEU A 156 11.86 -16.70 33.51
N GLU A 157 11.20 -17.59 32.75
CA GLU A 157 11.03 -19.00 33.09
C GLU A 157 12.38 -19.71 33.22
N GLN A 158 13.30 -19.52 32.25
CA GLN A 158 14.66 -20.07 32.33
C GLN A 158 15.42 -19.60 33.58
N ARG A 159 15.38 -18.29 33.89
CA ARG A 159 15.96 -17.76 35.14
C ARG A 159 15.29 -18.34 36.38
N HIS A 160 13.98 -18.52 36.34
CA HIS A 160 13.25 -19.01 37.50
C HIS A 160 13.48 -20.51 37.74
N MET A 161 13.59 -21.32 36.68
CA MET A 161 13.99 -22.73 36.76
C MET A 161 15.44 -22.89 37.24
N LEU A 162 16.35 -22.00 36.83
CA LEU A 162 17.72 -21.94 37.35
C LEU A 162 17.76 -21.60 38.86
N ASN A 163 16.95 -20.64 39.31
CA ASN A 163 16.87 -20.29 40.73
C ASN A 163 16.19 -21.38 41.60
N VAL A 164 15.25 -22.15 41.04
CA VAL A 164 14.54 -23.20 41.78
C VAL A 164 15.34 -24.51 41.84
N SER A 165 16.15 -24.81 40.82
CA SER A 165 16.96 -26.03 40.77
C SER A 165 18.17 -26.02 41.72
N GLY A 166 18.47 -24.89 42.39
CA GLY A 166 19.56 -24.78 43.35
C GLY A 166 20.96 -24.91 42.74
N ILE A 167 21.06 -24.93 41.41
CA ILE A 167 22.33 -25.03 40.69
C ILE A 167 22.83 -23.59 40.45
N SER A 168 23.56 -23.06 41.43
CA SER A 168 24.38 -21.86 41.25
C SER A 168 25.59 -22.22 40.40
N LEU A 169 25.44 -22.28 39.08
CA LEU A 169 26.60 -22.21 38.20
C LEU A 169 27.15 -20.78 38.24
N PRO A 170 28.48 -20.60 38.30
CA PRO A 170 29.08 -19.29 38.37
C PRO A 170 28.62 -18.49 37.14
N VAL A 171 28.17 -17.26 37.41
CA VAL A 171 27.78 -16.27 36.41
C VAL A 171 29.03 -15.92 35.60
N GLU A 172 29.37 -16.76 34.63
CA GLU A 172 30.17 -16.33 33.51
C GLU A 172 29.24 -15.45 32.67
N LYS A 173 29.58 -14.17 32.58
CA LYS A 173 28.98 -13.22 31.64
C LYS A 173 29.29 -13.70 30.23
N ALA A 174 28.64 -14.77 29.79
CA ALA A 174 28.52 -15.08 28.39
C ALA A 174 27.71 -13.93 27.80
N LYS A 175 28.41 -12.96 27.19
CA LYS A 175 27.88 -12.23 26.05
C LYS A 175 27.35 -13.32 25.12
N VAL A 176 26.04 -13.56 25.18
CA VAL A 176 25.33 -14.26 24.12
C VAL A 176 25.59 -13.39 22.90
N LYS A 177 26.56 -13.80 22.08
CA LYS A 177 26.59 -13.39 20.68
C LYS A 177 25.25 -13.85 20.16
N ILE A 178 24.36 -12.88 19.97
CA ILE A 178 23.10 -13.06 19.28
C ILE A 178 23.46 -13.82 18.01
N ASN A 179 22.93 -15.03 17.94
CA ASN A 179 23.19 -15.95 16.87
C ASN A 179 22.85 -15.22 15.58
N GLU A 180 23.86 -14.99 14.73
CA GLU A 180 23.71 -14.69 13.32
C GLU A 180 23.10 -15.94 12.67
N VAL A 181 21.84 -16.22 12.99
CA VAL A 181 21.04 -17.12 12.17
C VAL A 181 20.83 -16.33 10.89
N GLY A 182 21.63 -16.66 9.88
CA GLY A 182 21.41 -16.20 8.51
C GLY A 182 19.94 -16.42 8.20
N ASN A 183 19.21 -15.31 8.12
CA ASN A 183 17.81 -15.26 7.79
C ASN A 183 17.65 -15.93 6.41
N PRO A 184 17.06 -17.13 6.32
CA PRO A 184 16.99 -17.82 5.05
C PRO A 184 15.88 -17.15 4.23
N GLY A 185 16.29 -16.24 3.33
CA GLY A 185 15.43 -15.72 2.27
C GLY A 185 14.96 -14.27 2.42
N TYR A 186 15.86 -13.37 2.84
CA TYR A 186 15.70 -11.95 2.52
C TYR A 186 16.99 -11.50 1.86
N ASP A 187 17.05 -11.66 0.54
CA ASP A 187 18.02 -10.91 -0.25
C ASP A 187 17.70 -9.43 -0.04
N GLU A 188 18.60 -8.76 0.67
CA GLU A 188 18.67 -7.31 0.79
C GLU A 188 19.07 -6.75 -0.59
N ASP A 189 18.08 -6.46 -1.43
CA ASP A 189 18.27 -5.51 -2.53
C ASP A 189 18.21 -4.08 -1.95
N GLU A 190 19.24 -3.70 -1.18
CA GLU A 190 19.59 -2.30 -0.94
C GLU A 190 21.09 -2.08 -1.21
N ASP A 191 21.35 -1.41 -2.34
CA ASP A 191 22.33 -0.34 -2.49
C ASP A 191 23.76 -0.57 -1.98
N ASN A 192 24.55 -1.24 -2.81
CA ASN A 192 26.01 -1.06 -2.84
C ASN A 192 26.47 -0.51 -4.20
N ALA A 193 26.20 0.78 -4.44
CA ALA A 193 26.88 1.56 -5.46
C ALA A 193 27.08 3.03 -5.06
N SER A 194 27.55 3.28 -3.83
CA SER A 194 28.23 4.54 -3.47
C SER A 194 29.65 4.24 -2.99
N SER A 195 30.46 3.66 -3.88
CA SER A 195 31.91 3.66 -3.76
C SER A 195 32.43 5.06 -4.06
N GLY A 196 33.15 5.62 -3.09
CA GLY A 196 33.62 6.99 -3.10
C GLY A 196 34.56 7.35 -4.24
N ASN A 197 34.58 8.64 -4.55
CA ASN A 197 35.75 9.28 -5.15
C ASN A 197 36.09 10.55 -4.37
N LYS A 198 37.13 10.45 -3.55
CA LYS A 198 37.84 11.60 -2.97
C LYS A 198 38.64 12.23 -4.12
N MET A 199 38.27 13.42 -4.57
CA MET A 199 39.20 14.30 -5.26
C MET A 199 39.46 15.55 -4.44
N THR A 200 40.74 15.67 -4.12
CA THR A 200 41.44 16.69 -3.38
C THR A 200 41.43 18.02 -4.11
N TRP A 201 41.11 19.10 -3.38
CA TRP A 201 41.43 20.47 -3.78
C TRP A 201 42.94 20.69 -3.64
N LYS A 202 43.60 21.11 -4.72
CA LYS A 202 44.85 21.86 -4.66
C LYS A 202 44.59 23.21 -5.34
N LEU A 203 45.00 24.26 -4.62
CA LEU A 203 45.07 25.65 -5.05
C LEU A 203 45.90 25.82 -6.33
#